data_AF-A0A536EHV0-F1
#
_entry.id   AF-A0A536EHV0-F1
#
_cell.length_a   1.000
_cell.length_b   1.000
_cell.length_c   1.000
_cell.angle_alpha   90.00
_cell.angle_beta   90.00
_cell.angle_gamma   90.00
#
_symmetry.space_group_name_H-M   'P 1'
#
loop_
_entity.id
_entity.type
_entity.pdbx_description
1 polymer ?
#
loop_
_entity_poly.entity_id
_entity_poly.type
_entity_poly.pdbx_seq_one_letter_code
_entity_poly.pdbx_strand_id
1 'polypeptide(L)'
;MILNRDNIVSLLVTALVGVIFLLLAFETWALFTDNKTISDYFRDAAHDLPGLAFVIAILVGIVLGHFLWGPATGLLAPAPRKLRELMSRRAAH
;
A
#
# COMPACT_ATOMS: atom_id res chain seq x y z
N MET A 1 -14.24 -4.07 20.33
CA MET A 1 -13.86 -5.17 19.40
C MET A 1 -13.97 -4.63 17.96
N ILE A 2 -13.06 -3.73 17.53
CA ILE A 2 -13.18 -3.02 16.23
C ILE A 2 -11.84 -2.94 15.46
N LEU A 3 -10.68 -3.09 16.11
CA LEU A 3 -9.39 -3.19 15.42
C LEU A 3 -9.05 -4.66 15.15
N ASN A 4 -9.59 -5.22 14.08
CA ASN A 4 -9.02 -6.42 13.46
C ASN A 4 -8.00 -5.96 12.40
N ARG A 5 -6.84 -6.62 12.31
CA ARG A 5 -5.73 -6.22 11.41
C ARG A 5 -6.22 -6.05 9.96
N ASP A 6 -7.13 -6.92 9.54
CA ASP A 6 -7.72 -6.93 8.21
C ASP A 6 -8.62 -5.70 7.95
N ASN A 7 -9.36 -5.24 8.97
CA ASN A 7 -10.25 -4.09 8.86
C ASN A 7 -9.46 -2.77 8.80
N ILE A 8 -8.32 -2.68 9.51
CA ILE A 8 -7.42 -1.53 9.45
C ILE A 8 -6.82 -1.42 8.05
N VAL A 9 -6.36 -2.54 7.48
CA VAL A 9 -5.77 -2.57 6.13
C VAL A 9 -6.80 -2.16 5.09
N SER A 10 -7.99 -2.78 5.11
CA SER A 10 -9.04 -2.41 4.17
C SER A 10 -9.42 -0.94 4.28
N LEU A 11 -9.53 -0.40 5.50
CA LEU A 11 -9.83 1.01 5.72
C LEU A 11 -8.72 1.94 5.23
N LEU A 12 -7.45 1.57 5.40
CA LEU A 12 -6.30 2.33 4.92
C LEU A 12 -6.25 2.36 3.39
N VAL A 13 -6.50 1.22 2.73
CA VAL A 13 -6.58 1.13 1.27
C VAL A 13 -7.77 1.93 0.74
N THR A 14 -8.95 1.81 1.35
CA THR A 14 -10.12 2.61 0.97
C THR A 14 -9.87 4.09 1.16
N ALA A 15 -9.23 4.50 2.26
CA ALA A 15 -8.84 5.89 2.48
C ALA A 15 -7.83 6.38 1.45
N LEU A 16 -6.80 5.58 1.13
CA LEU A 16 -5.81 5.92 0.10
C LEU A 16 -6.46 6.12 -1.26
N VAL A 17 -7.29 5.18 -1.70
CA VAL A 17 -8.02 5.27 -2.97
C VAL A 17 -8.98 6.45 -2.97
N GLY A 18 -9.67 6.70 -1.84
CA GLY A 18 -10.56 7.85 -1.69
C GLY A 18 -9.81 9.18 -1.79
N VAL A 19 -8.64 9.30 -1.17
CA VAL A 19 -7.79 10.49 -1.27
C VAL A 19 -7.30 10.68 -2.70
N ILE A 20 -6.81 9.63 -3.36
CA ILE A 20 -6.38 9.70 -4.77
C ILE A 20 -7.54 10.14 -5.67
N PHE A 21 -8.73 9.58 -5.47
CA PHE A 21 -9.92 9.96 -6.23
C PHE A 21 -10.28 11.44 -6.02
N LEU A 22 -10.23 11.95 -4.79
CA LEU A 22 -10.45 13.37 -4.50
C LEU A 22 -9.40 14.27 -5.15
N LEU A 23 -8.12 13.86 -5.12
CA LEU A 23 -7.05 14.58 -5.80
C LEU A 23 -7.28 14.65 -7.32
N LEU A 24 -7.70 13.55 -7.94
CA LEU A 24 -8.01 13.50 -9.37
C LEU A 24 -9.27 14.32 -9.73
N ALA A 25 -10.30 14.29 -8.88
CA ALA A 25 -11.48 15.12 -9.07
C ALA A 25 -11.14 16.62 -8.97
N PHE A 26 -10.31 17.00 -8.00
CA PHE A 26 -9.78 18.35 -7.89
C PHE A 26 -8.95 18.74 -9.12
N GLU A 27 -8.04 17.87 -9.56
CA GLU A 27 -7.22 18.08 -10.76
C GLU A 27 -8.10 18.35 -11.99
N THR A 28 -9.14 17.53 -12.17
CA THR A 28 -10.10 17.69 -13.27
C THR A 28 -10.78 19.06 -13.20
N TRP A 29 -11.28 19.44 -12.03
CA TRP A 29 -11.90 20.75 -11.82
C TRP A 29 -10.94 21.92 -12.04
N ALA A 30 -9.70 21.82 -11.54
CA ALA A 30 -8.66 22.84 -11.69
C ALA A 30 -8.30 23.04 -13.18
N LEU A 31 -8.18 21.94 -13.95
CA LEU A 31 -7.96 22.00 -15.40
C LEU A 31 -9.13 22.66 -16.13
N PHE A 32 -10.38 22.39 -15.75
CA PHE A 32 -11.55 23.04 -16.36
C PHE A 32 -11.68 24.53 -16.01
N THR A 33 -11.11 24.96 -14.89
CA THR A 33 -11.23 26.33 -14.36
C THR A 33 -9.96 27.17 -14.61
N ASP A 34 -8.99 26.63 -15.37
CA ASP A 34 -7.69 27.27 -15.64
C ASP A 34 -6.95 27.68 -14.36
N ASN A 35 -7.12 26.90 -13.29
CA ASN A 35 -6.52 27.16 -11.97
C ASN A 35 -5.26 26.28 -11.78
N LYS A 36 -4.33 26.70 -10.91
CA LYS A 36 -3.05 25.99 -10.73
C LYS A 36 -3.31 24.55 -10.24
N THR A 37 -2.79 23.57 -10.98
CA THR A 37 -3.06 22.14 -10.73
C THR A 37 -2.24 21.60 -9.57
N ILE A 38 -2.69 20.52 -8.94
CA ILE A 38 -1.90 19.83 -7.91
C ILE A 38 -0.63 19.27 -8.54
N SER A 39 -0.71 18.75 -9.77
CA SER A 39 0.46 18.28 -10.51
C SER A 39 1.52 19.37 -10.70
N ASP A 40 1.14 20.63 -10.93
CA ASP A 40 2.10 21.73 -11.04
C ASP A 40 2.82 22.00 -9.71
N TYR A 41 2.12 21.94 -8.58
CA TYR A 41 2.76 22.05 -7.27
C TYR A 41 3.74 20.92 -6.99
N PHE A 42 3.37 19.67 -7.31
CA PHE A 42 4.29 18.54 -7.19
C PHE A 42 5.46 18.62 -8.17
N ARG A 43 5.23 19.15 -9.37
CA ARG A 43 6.27 19.38 -10.38
C ARG A 43 7.30 20.39 -9.90
N ASP A 44 6.84 21.55 -9.42
CA ASP A 44 7.69 22.61 -8.88
C ASP A 44 8.51 22.07 -7.70
N ALA A 45 7.86 21.41 -6.73
CA ALA A 45 8.53 20.84 -5.56
C ALA A 45 9.54 19.73 -5.92
N ALA A 46 9.22 18.89 -6.90
CA ALA A 46 10.14 17.85 -7.37
C ALA A 46 11.30 18.43 -8.18
N HIS A 47 11.11 19.59 -8.83
CA HIS A 47 12.15 20.27 -9.59
C HIS A 47 13.12 21.03 -8.69
N ASP A 48 12.62 21.62 -7.60
CA ASP A 48 13.44 22.32 -6.61
C ASP A 48 14.38 21.36 -5.86
N LEU A 49 13.93 20.13 -5.58
CA LEU A 49 14.68 19.15 -4.81
C LEU A 49 14.58 17.73 -5.44
N PRO A 50 15.21 17.50 -6.60
CA PRO A 50 15.06 16.26 -7.36
C PRO A 50 15.57 15.03 -6.58
N GLY A 51 16.64 15.19 -5.80
CA GLY A 51 17.17 14.11 -4.97
C GLY A 51 16.21 13.69 -3.85
N LEU A 52 15.52 14.65 -3.23
CA LEU A 52 14.59 14.38 -2.13
C LEU A 52 13.29 13.75 -2.66
N ALA A 53 12.78 14.22 -3.80
CA ALA A 53 11.63 13.63 -4.47
C ALA A 53 11.88 12.15 -4.84
N PHE A 54 13.08 11.83 -5.33
CA PHE A 54 13.46 10.45 -5.66
C PHE A 54 13.50 9.54 -4.42
N VAL A 55 14.10 10.02 -3.33
CA VAL A 55 14.15 9.27 -2.06
C VAL A 55 12.74 9.01 -1.51
N ILE A 56 11.86 10.01 -1.52
CA ILE A 56 10.47 9.84 -1.10
C ILE A 56 9.75 8.81 -1.96
N ALA A 57 9.91 8.87 -3.30
CA ALA A 57 9.29 7.91 -4.20
C ALA A 57 9.72 6.46 -3.92
N ILE A 58 11.02 6.24 -3.66
CA ILE A 58 11.54 4.92 -3.28
C ILE A 58 10.94 4.47 -1.94
N LEU A 59 10.95 5.34 -0.93
CA LEU A 59 10.42 4.99 0.39
C LEU A 59 8.94 4.64 0.33
N VAL A 60 8.14 5.43 -0.40
CA VAL A 60 6.72 5.13 -0.63
C VAL A 60 6.56 3.80 -1.37
N GLY A 61 7.36 3.54 -2.41
CA GLY A 61 7.34 2.27 -3.15
C GLY A 61 7.71 1.06 -2.29
N ILE A 62 8.73 1.17 -1.43
CA ILE A 62 9.12 0.10 -0.50
C ILE A 62 8.03 -0.12 0.53
N VAL A 63 7.47 0.95 1.09
CA VAL A 63 6.40 0.87 2.08
C VAL A 63 5.17 0.21 1.46
N LEU A 64 4.70 0.69 0.31
CA LEU A 64 3.59 0.11 -0.43
C LEU A 64 3.87 -1.34 -0.86
N GLY A 65 5.07 -1.62 -1.36
CA GLY A 65 5.49 -2.96 -1.75
C GLY A 65 5.50 -3.91 -0.56
N HIS A 66 6.07 -3.49 0.57
CA HIS A 66 6.06 -4.26 1.81
C HIS A 66 4.65 -4.50 2.35
N PHE A 67 3.74 -3.53 2.18
CA PHE A 67 2.34 -3.66 2.58
C PHE A 67 1.50 -4.53 1.63
N LEU A 68 1.69 -4.42 0.31
CA LEU A 68 1.01 -5.23 -0.71
C LEU A 68 1.52 -6.67 -0.74
N TRP A 69 2.82 -6.87 -0.51
CA TRP A 69 3.48 -8.18 -0.33
C TRP A 69 3.67 -8.53 1.15
N GLY A 70 2.69 -8.20 2.01
CA GLY A 70 2.74 -8.51 3.44
C GLY A 70 3.26 -9.93 3.75
N PRO A 71 3.82 -10.17 4.96
CA PRO A 71 4.60 -11.37 5.26
C PRO A 71 3.86 -12.62 4.76
N ALA A 72 4.60 -13.54 4.15
CA ALA A 72 4.12 -14.84 3.67
C ALA A 72 3.71 -15.77 4.84
N THR A 73 2.90 -15.26 5.76
CA THR A 73 2.19 -15.92 6.85
C THR A 73 0.71 -15.93 6.51
N GLY A 74 0.38 -16.38 5.30
CA GLY A 74 -0.98 -16.72 4.90
C GLY A 74 -1.17 -18.24 4.92
N LEU A 75 -2.41 -18.70 4.92
CA LEU A 75 -2.82 -20.12 4.90
C LEU A 75 -2.19 -20.98 3.77
N LEU A 76 -1.54 -20.34 2.78
CA LEU A 76 -0.84 -20.94 1.64
C LEU A 76 0.67 -21.11 1.87
N ALA A 77 1.21 -20.67 3.03
CA ALA A 77 2.56 -21.04 3.44
C ALA A 77 2.59 -22.56 3.65
N PRO A 78 3.59 -23.28 3.10
CA PRO A 78 3.69 -24.72 3.25
C PRO A 78 3.59 -25.05 4.74
N ALA A 79 2.62 -25.89 5.08
CA ALA A 79 2.15 -26.14 6.44
C ALA A 79 3.30 -26.06 7.45
N PRO A 80 3.11 -25.34 8.59
CA PRO A 80 4.15 -25.20 9.60
C PRO A 80 4.68 -26.60 9.91
N ARG A 81 5.99 -26.80 9.78
CA ARG A 81 6.69 -28.10 9.78
C ARG A 81 6.17 -29.09 10.84
N LYS A 82 5.72 -28.58 11.99
CA LYS A 82 5.04 -29.32 13.06
C LYS A 82 3.78 -30.06 12.62
N LEU A 83 2.89 -29.47 11.81
CA LEU A 83 1.67 -30.13 11.32
C LEU A 83 1.98 -31.29 10.37
N ARG A 84 3.02 -31.14 9.55
CA ARG A 84 3.52 -32.22 8.67
C ARG A 84 4.10 -33.37 9.49
N GLU A 85 4.90 -33.07 10.51
CA GLU A 85 5.47 -34.07 11.43
C GLU A 85 4.39 -34.84 12.21
N LEU A 86 3.35 -34.13 12.67
CA LEU A 86 2.23 -34.73 13.38
C LEU A 86 1.39 -35.65 12.46
N MET A 87 1.15 -35.25 11.20
CA MET A 87 0.49 -36.13 10.22
C MET A 87 1.34 -37.36 9.90
N SER A 88 2.66 -37.21 9.73
CA SER A 88 3.54 -38.36 9.48
C SER A 88 3.62 -39.31 10.67
N ARG A 89 3.58 -38.81 11.92
CA ARG A 89 3.51 -39.68 13.11
C ARG A 89 2.19 -40.43 13.20
N ARG A 90 1.08 -39.81 12.78
CA ARG A 90 -0.24 -40.44 12.79
C ARG A 90 -0.40 -41.51 11.72
N ALA A 91 0.30 -41.37 10.59
CA ALA A 91 0.29 -42.35 9.50
C ALA A 91 1.22 -43.57 9.74
N ALA A 92 2.06 -43.51 10.78
CA ALA A 92 3.00 -44.58 11.14
C ALA A 92 2.52 -45.45 12.32
N HIS A 93 1.29 -45.21 12.80
CA HIS A 93 0.57 -46.02 13.79
C HIS A 93 -0.71 -46.56 13.15
#